data_AF-A0A1H0AIK5-F1
#
_entry.id   AF-A0A1H0AIK5-F1
#
_cell.length_a   1.000
_cell.length_b   1.000
_cell.length_c   1.000
_cell.angle_alpha   90.00
_cell.angle_beta   90.00
_cell.angle_gamma   90.00
#
_symmetry.space_group_name_H-M   'P 1'
#
loop_
_entity.id
_entity.type
_entity.pdbx_description
1 polymer ?
#
loop_
_entity_poly.entity_id
_entity_poly.type
_entity_poly.pdbx_seq_one_letter_code
_entity_poly.pdbx_strand_id
1 'polypeptide(L)'
;MLNHITTFFMILGLLLFVPHDSLAKSTNDYQALKQFSQVLSIIEQHYVKPKTEKELLKGAIKGMLSSLDPHSAYIDPEELKAMQEDFSGKFSGIGIQIGMKNKRLTVISPIEGTPAYKAGLKAGDIILAIDGESTQGMTLMDAVKRIRGPKGKPVELLILHKDAEKPQKITIIRDTIPIHTVKIVELEPGYIYLRITDFKATTSKEILKNIKKYRKHLKGLILDLRNNPGGLLDQAIKVSDIFLSKGLIVYTQGRDKTTRSEYKAKKQKTDILCPMVVLVNAGSASASEIVAGALKDQKRALLIGEKTFGKGSVQTIIPLSDGSAIKLTIALYYTPSGRSIQAYGIEPDLEIPFQPIPKEKEHVLREKDLSKHLDNPEKNKHSKITKETKEAQKMLSKDNQLKIALEVVKKMPLLKKLNYASE
;
A
#
# COMPACT_ATOMS: atom_id res chain seq x y z
N MET A 1 -49.01 -49.44 -71.45
CA MET A 1 -49.93 -48.29 -71.40
C MET A 1 -49.74 -47.58 -70.08
N LEU A 2 -49.48 -46.27 -70.15
CA LEU A 2 -49.67 -45.22 -69.13
C LEU A 2 -49.08 -45.36 -67.71
N ASN A 3 -48.13 -44.46 -67.44
CA ASN A 3 -48.22 -43.34 -66.48
C ASN A 3 -47.41 -43.31 -65.16
N HIS A 4 -46.86 -42.10 -64.96
CA HIS A 4 -46.37 -41.39 -63.78
C HIS A 4 -44.94 -41.75 -63.29
N ILE A 5 -43.91 -40.94 -63.58
CA ILE A 5 -43.63 -39.53 -63.17
C ILE A 5 -43.67 -39.39 -61.64
N THR A 6 -42.51 -39.20 -61.00
CA THR A 6 -42.15 -37.96 -60.27
C THR A 6 -40.84 -38.10 -59.46
N THR A 7 -39.90 -37.18 -59.74
CA THR A 7 -38.97 -36.48 -58.81
C THR A 7 -37.99 -37.26 -57.93
N PHE A 8 -36.68 -36.92 -58.00
CA PHE A 8 -36.04 -36.02 -57.02
C PHE A 8 -34.55 -35.71 -57.37
N PHE A 9 -34.26 -34.43 -57.51
CA PHE A 9 -33.01 -33.67 -57.30
C PHE A 9 -31.64 -34.10 -57.86
N MET A 10 -31.25 -33.32 -58.87
CA MET A 10 -29.88 -32.94 -59.22
C MET A 10 -29.24 -32.16 -58.05
N ILE A 11 -28.24 -32.74 -57.37
CA ILE A 11 -27.37 -32.00 -56.45
C ILE A 11 -26.12 -31.59 -57.22
N LEU A 12 -26.09 -30.30 -57.54
CA LEU A 12 -24.95 -29.53 -58.01
C LEU A 12 -23.85 -29.57 -56.91
N GLY A 13 -22.71 -30.18 -57.21
CA GLY A 13 -21.54 -30.16 -56.34
C GLY A 13 -20.96 -28.75 -56.23
N LEU A 14 -21.35 -28.03 -55.18
CA LEU A 14 -20.73 -26.77 -54.81
C LEU A 14 -19.41 -27.07 -54.07
N LEU A 15 -18.29 -26.93 -54.76
CA LEU A 15 -16.96 -26.80 -54.15
C LEU A 15 -16.94 -25.55 -53.29
N LEU A 16 -17.23 -25.70 -51.99
CA LEU A 16 -16.96 -24.66 -51.00
C LEU A 16 -15.46 -24.61 -50.76
N PHE A 17 -14.80 -23.67 -51.41
CA PHE A 17 -13.51 -23.14 -51.01
C PHE A 17 -13.62 -22.64 -49.56
N VAL A 18 -13.03 -23.37 -48.61
CA VAL A 18 -12.79 -22.88 -47.26
C VAL A 18 -11.60 -21.89 -47.35
N PRO A 19 -11.76 -20.62 -46.93
CA PRO A 19 -10.64 -19.68 -46.91
C PRO A 19 -9.55 -20.17 -45.96
N HIS A 20 -8.36 -20.39 -46.50
CA HIS A 20 -7.13 -20.73 -45.77
C HIS A 20 -6.56 -19.48 -45.07
N ASP A 21 -7.20 -19.02 -44.00
CA ASP A 21 -6.64 -17.99 -43.12
C ASP A 21 -6.39 -18.56 -41.72
N SER A 22 -5.40 -19.43 -41.58
CA SER A 22 -4.89 -19.85 -40.24
C SER A 22 -3.49 -20.47 -40.19
N LEU A 23 -2.69 -20.47 -41.28
CA LEU A 23 -1.32 -21.03 -41.26
C LEU A 23 -0.18 -20.02 -41.08
N ALA A 24 -0.43 -18.71 -41.21
CA ALA A 24 0.64 -17.71 -41.11
C ALA A 24 1.09 -17.39 -39.67
N LYS A 25 0.25 -17.68 -38.66
CA LYS A 25 0.60 -17.47 -37.25
C LYS A 25 1.44 -18.62 -36.68
N SER A 26 1.19 -19.86 -37.11
CA SER A 26 1.87 -21.05 -36.59
C SER A 26 3.31 -21.22 -37.11
N THR A 27 3.61 -20.79 -38.33
CA THR A 27 4.96 -20.91 -38.92
C THR A 27 5.97 -19.98 -38.26
N ASN A 28 5.57 -18.77 -37.90
CA ASN A 28 6.43 -17.79 -37.24
C ASN A 28 6.71 -18.16 -35.78
N ASP A 29 5.69 -18.65 -35.05
CA ASP A 29 5.83 -19.12 -33.67
C ASP A 29 6.81 -20.30 -33.57
N TYR A 30 6.79 -21.22 -34.54
CA TYR A 30 7.72 -22.35 -34.59
C TYR A 30 9.17 -21.92 -34.86
N GLN A 31 9.40 -20.93 -35.72
CA GLN A 31 10.74 -20.39 -35.99
C GLN A 31 11.34 -19.72 -34.75
N ALA A 32 10.54 -18.92 -34.02
CA ALA A 32 10.99 -18.28 -32.79
C ALA A 32 11.35 -19.29 -31.71
N LEU A 33 10.55 -20.35 -31.54
CA LEU A 33 10.84 -21.44 -30.59
C LEU A 33 12.09 -22.23 -30.98
N LYS A 34 12.29 -22.48 -32.29
CA LYS A 34 13.50 -23.13 -32.80
C LYS A 34 14.74 -22.29 -32.51
N GLN A 35 14.69 -20.99 -32.76
CA GLN A 35 15.80 -20.08 -32.47
C GLN A 35 16.10 -20.04 -30.97
N PHE A 36 15.08 -19.97 -30.11
CA PHE A 36 15.23 -20.01 -28.67
C PHE A 36 15.92 -21.30 -28.20
N SER A 37 15.44 -22.46 -28.67
CA SER A 37 16.03 -23.77 -28.36
C SER A 37 17.48 -23.89 -28.85
N GLN A 38 17.79 -23.39 -30.04
CA GLN A 38 19.15 -23.36 -30.57
C GLN A 38 20.10 -22.54 -29.70
N VAL A 39 19.67 -21.35 -29.26
CA VAL A 39 20.47 -20.51 -28.36
C VAL A 39 20.71 -21.20 -27.02
N LEU A 40 19.67 -21.81 -26.43
CA LEU A 40 19.78 -22.54 -25.18
C LEU A 40 20.81 -23.68 -25.28
N SER A 41 20.73 -24.49 -26.35
CA SER A 41 21.65 -25.60 -26.61
C SER A 41 23.09 -25.13 -26.79
N ILE A 42 23.32 -24.01 -27.50
CA ILE A 42 24.67 -23.44 -27.69
C ILE A 42 25.27 -23.03 -26.34
N ILE A 43 24.47 -22.39 -25.47
CA ILE A 43 24.93 -21.98 -24.14
C ILE A 43 25.28 -23.20 -23.29
N GLU A 44 24.42 -24.22 -23.26
CA GLU A 44 24.66 -25.43 -22.47
C GLU A 44 25.92 -26.18 -22.92
N GLN A 45 26.20 -26.24 -24.22
CA GLN A 45 27.34 -26.97 -24.77
C GLN A 45 28.66 -26.19 -24.71
N HIS A 46 28.62 -24.86 -24.83
CA HIS A 46 29.82 -24.05 -25.05
C HIS A 46 30.12 -23.02 -23.96
N TYR A 47 29.21 -22.77 -23.02
CA TYR A 47 29.50 -21.81 -21.94
C TYR A 47 30.54 -22.38 -20.98
N VAL A 48 31.57 -21.59 -20.69
CA VAL A 48 32.76 -21.99 -19.93
C VAL A 48 32.48 -22.47 -18.49
N LYS A 49 31.30 -22.17 -17.94
CA LYS A 49 30.86 -22.63 -16.62
C LYS A 49 29.54 -23.39 -16.73
N PRO A 50 29.37 -24.52 -16.05
CA PRO A 50 28.10 -25.22 -16.05
C PRO A 50 26.98 -24.31 -15.50
N LYS A 51 25.85 -24.32 -16.20
CA LYS A 51 24.60 -23.65 -15.80
C LYS A 51 23.46 -24.63 -15.93
N THR A 52 22.52 -24.56 -14.99
CA THR A 52 21.32 -25.40 -15.05
C THR A 52 20.30 -24.79 -16.02
N GLU A 53 19.56 -25.64 -16.73
CA GLU A 53 18.46 -25.21 -17.60
C GLU A 53 17.47 -24.29 -16.85
N LYS A 54 17.19 -24.61 -15.58
CA LYS A 54 16.34 -23.79 -14.70
C LYS A 54 16.87 -22.38 -14.49
N GLU A 55 18.18 -22.20 -14.32
CA GLU A 55 18.79 -20.86 -14.19
C GLU A 55 18.69 -20.08 -15.51
N LEU A 56 18.96 -20.73 -16.63
CA LEU A 56 18.88 -20.11 -17.97
C LEU A 56 17.45 -19.70 -18.30
N LEU A 57 16.47 -20.58 -18.06
CA LEU A 57 15.06 -20.30 -18.27
C LEU A 57 14.55 -19.17 -17.36
N LYS A 58 14.93 -19.17 -16.07
CA LYS A 58 14.62 -18.06 -15.15
C LYS A 58 15.20 -16.73 -15.66
N GLY A 59 16.44 -16.76 -16.18
CA GLY A 59 17.09 -15.60 -16.81
C GLY A 59 16.33 -15.10 -18.04
N ALA A 60 15.93 -16.01 -18.94
CA ALA A 60 15.16 -15.68 -20.13
C ALA A 60 13.79 -15.07 -19.80
N ILE A 61 13.04 -15.67 -18.87
CA ILE A 61 11.73 -15.15 -18.42
C ILE A 61 11.89 -13.75 -17.82
N LYS A 62 12.88 -13.55 -16.96
CA LYS A 62 13.18 -12.22 -16.39
C LYS A 62 13.51 -11.20 -17.47
N GLY A 63 14.32 -11.58 -18.46
CA GLY A 63 14.64 -10.74 -19.62
C GLY A 63 13.39 -10.32 -20.40
N MET A 64 12.53 -11.28 -20.75
CA MET A 64 11.27 -11.03 -21.47
C MET A 64 10.34 -10.09 -20.70
N LEU A 65 10.21 -10.23 -19.38
CA LEU A 65 9.33 -9.37 -18.59
C LEU A 65 9.90 -7.96 -18.41
N SER A 66 11.21 -7.84 -18.25
CA SER A 66 11.89 -6.56 -18.09
C SER A 66 11.83 -5.67 -19.34
N SER A 67 11.64 -6.27 -20.52
CA SER A 67 11.48 -5.51 -21.78
C SER A 67 10.05 -4.96 -21.98
N LEU A 68 9.08 -5.37 -21.17
CA LEU A 68 7.70 -4.90 -21.27
C LEU A 68 7.50 -3.55 -20.59
N ASP A 69 7.75 -3.51 -19.28
CA ASP A 69 7.53 -2.35 -18.43
C ASP A 69 8.26 -2.53 -17.07
N PRO A 70 8.51 -1.46 -16.29
CA PRO A 70 9.24 -1.55 -15.01
C PRO A 70 8.45 -2.21 -13.86
N HIS A 71 7.23 -2.66 -14.10
CA HIS A 71 6.34 -3.28 -13.12
C HIS A 71 6.05 -4.74 -13.41
N SER A 72 6.32 -5.22 -14.63
CA SER A 72 6.21 -6.62 -15.01
C SER A 72 7.45 -7.39 -14.55
N ALA A 73 7.26 -8.48 -13.81
CA ALA A 73 8.36 -9.20 -13.17
C ALA A 73 8.03 -10.68 -12.92
N TYR A 74 9.06 -11.52 -12.97
CA TYR A 74 9.00 -12.88 -12.47
C TYR A 74 9.16 -12.85 -10.96
N ILE A 75 8.30 -13.57 -10.26
CA ILE A 75 8.28 -13.70 -8.80
C ILE A 75 8.50 -15.16 -8.47
N ASP A 76 9.59 -15.47 -7.77
CA ASP A 76 9.83 -16.86 -7.33
C ASP A 76 8.95 -17.25 -6.12
N PRO A 77 8.84 -18.55 -5.78
CA PRO A 77 7.88 -19.00 -4.77
C PRO A 77 8.07 -18.35 -3.39
N GLU A 78 9.31 -18.04 -2.98
CA GLU A 78 9.57 -17.38 -1.71
C GLU A 78 9.15 -15.90 -1.73
N GLU A 79 9.49 -15.18 -2.80
CA GLU A 79 9.05 -13.81 -3.02
C GLU A 79 7.52 -13.71 -3.08
N LEU A 80 6.85 -14.68 -3.73
CA LEU A 80 5.40 -14.74 -3.85
C LEU A 80 4.74 -14.89 -2.49
N LYS A 81 5.26 -15.81 -1.66
CA LYS A 81 4.77 -16.02 -0.29
C LYS A 81 4.97 -14.75 0.57
N ALA A 82 6.15 -14.14 0.50
CA ALA A 82 6.42 -12.90 1.23
C ALA A 82 5.48 -11.76 0.80
N MET A 83 5.20 -11.64 -0.50
CA MET A 83 4.28 -10.63 -1.03
C MET A 83 2.83 -10.89 -0.60
N GLN A 84 2.39 -12.14 -0.58
CA GLN A 84 1.07 -12.52 -0.07
C GLN A 84 0.89 -12.20 1.41
N GLU A 85 1.90 -12.49 2.23
CA GLU A 85 1.91 -12.11 3.65
C GLU A 85 1.80 -10.58 3.80
N ASP A 86 2.60 -9.81 3.06
CA ASP A 86 2.58 -8.35 3.13
C ASP A 86 1.21 -7.75 2.75
N PHE A 87 0.56 -8.24 1.67
CA PHE A 87 -0.77 -7.77 1.29
C PHE A 87 -1.89 -8.22 2.22
N SER A 88 -1.70 -9.33 2.93
CA SER A 88 -2.70 -9.85 3.87
C SER A 88 -2.93 -8.94 5.09
N GLY A 89 -2.05 -7.95 5.33
CA GLY A 89 -2.14 -7.09 6.51
C GLY A 89 -1.64 -7.75 7.79
N LYS A 90 -0.95 -8.88 7.67
CA LYS A 90 -0.41 -9.65 8.79
C LYS A 90 0.85 -10.41 8.37
N PHE A 91 1.79 -10.58 9.29
CA PHE A 91 2.95 -11.44 9.06
C PHE A 91 3.13 -12.40 10.23
N SER A 92 3.86 -13.49 10.02
CA SER A 92 4.18 -14.43 11.09
C SER A 92 5.54 -14.09 11.71
N GLY A 93 5.56 -13.86 13.03
CA GLY A 93 6.77 -13.47 13.74
C GLY A 93 6.51 -13.22 15.23
N ILE A 94 7.38 -12.45 15.88
CA ILE A 94 7.29 -12.19 17.32
C ILE A 94 6.79 -10.79 17.69
N GLY A 95 6.66 -9.90 16.71
CA GLY A 95 6.11 -8.55 16.89
C GLY A 95 7.07 -7.57 17.59
N ILE A 96 8.28 -7.41 17.03
CA ILE A 96 9.26 -6.41 17.45
C ILE A 96 9.71 -5.55 16.27
N GLN A 97 10.09 -4.31 16.58
CA GLN A 97 10.85 -3.46 15.70
C GLN A 97 12.33 -3.54 16.09
N ILE A 98 13.19 -3.82 15.12
CA ILE A 98 14.65 -3.93 15.29
C ILE A 98 15.36 -2.99 14.34
N GLY A 99 16.58 -2.60 14.70
CA GLY A 99 17.44 -1.77 13.87
C GLY A 99 18.91 -2.00 14.22
N MET A 100 19.78 -1.41 13.42
CA MET A 100 21.22 -1.47 13.65
C MET A 100 21.67 -0.22 14.39
N LYS A 101 22.22 -0.37 15.60
CA LYS A 101 22.80 0.74 16.38
C LYS A 101 24.22 0.39 16.75
N ASN A 102 25.18 1.23 16.36
CA ASN A 102 26.61 0.99 16.55
C ASN A 102 27.04 -0.41 16.07
N LYS A 103 26.57 -0.81 14.88
CA LYS A 103 26.80 -2.14 14.27
C LYS A 103 26.27 -3.34 15.09
N ARG A 104 25.40 -3.11 16.07
CA ARG A 104 24.74 -4.16 16.86
C ARG A 104 23.24 -4.20 16.58
N LEU A 105 22.72 -5.40 16.43
CA LEU A 105 21.29 -5.63 16.26
C LEU A 105 20.57 -5.26 17.57
N THR A 106 19.70 -4.25 17.51
CA THR A 106 19.08 -3.64 18.68
C THR A 106 17.56 -3.59 18.52
N VAL A 107 16.83 -3.89 19.59
CA VAL A 107 15.38 -3.70 19.67
C VAL A 107 15.08 -2.20 19.75
N ILE A 108 14.36 -1.68 18.75
CA ILE A 108 13.84 -0.31 18.77
C ILE A 108 12.65 -0.25 19.73
N SER A 109 11.68 -1.13 19.54
CA SER A 109 10.53 -1.26 20.43
C SER A 109 9.85 -2.62 20.24
N PRO A 110 9.44 -3.32 21.31
CA PRO A 110 8.41 -4.34 21.19
C PRO A 110 7.07 -3.71 20.81
N ILE A 111 6.22 -4.45 20.11
CA ILE A 111 4.84 -4.02 19.83
C ILE A 111 3.95 -4.50 20.97
N GLU A 112 3.20 -3.60 21.59
CA GLU A 112 2.36 -3.94 22.74
C GLU A 112 1.38 -5.08 22.43
N GLY A 113 1.24 -6.03 23.36
CA GLY A 113 0.36 -7.20 23.22
C GLY A 113 0.88 -8.33 22.33
N THR A 114 2.02 -8.18 21.65
CA THR A 114 2.62 -9.25 20.83
C THR A 114 3.44 -10.25 21.66
N PRO A 115 3.81 -11.42 21.10
CA PRO A 115 4.62 -12.41 21.81
C PRO A 115 5.90 -11.84 22.42
N ALA A 116 6.62 -10.97 21.72
CA ALA A 116 7.86 -10.40 22.23
C ALA A 116 7.65 -9.40 23.36
N TYR A 117 6.57 -8.61 23.32
CA TYR A 117 6.20 -7.74 24.44
C TYR A 117 5.88 -8.58 25.69
N LYS A 118 5.10 -9.65 25.52
CA LYS A 118 4.76 -10.59 26.61
C LYS A 118 5.98 -11.34 27.14
N ALA A 119 6.95 -11.60 26.28
CA ALA A 119 8.23 -12.22 26.65
C ALA A 119 9.20 -11.27 27.35
N GLY A 120 8.83 -9.99 27.53
CA GLY A 120 9.61 -9.04 28.32
C GLY A 120 10.73 -8.33 27.57
N LEU A 121 10.76 -8.37 26.23
CA LEU A 121 11.70 -7.57 25.46
C LEU A 121 11.45 -6.08 25.68
N LYS A 122 12.52 -5.29 25.71
CA LYS A 122 12.50 -3.85 25.98
C LYS A 122 13.20 -3.08 24.86
N ALA A 123 12.81 -1.81 24.72
CA ALA A 123 13.51 -0.89 23.84
C ALA A 123 14.97 -0.71 24.30
N GLY A 124 15.91 -0.85 23.37
CA GLY A 124 17.34 -0.78 23.63
C GLY A 124 18.02 -2.12 23.89
N ASP A 125 17.29 -3.23 23.99
CA ASP A 125 17.87 -4.56 24.13
C ASP A 125 18.74 -4.90 22.92
N ILE A 126 19.91 -5.49 23.16
CA ILE A 126 20.81 -5.94 22.11
C ILE A 126 20.59 -7.43 21.88
N ILE A 127 20.29 -7.82 20.65
CA ILE A 127 20.12 -9.24 20.27
C ILE A 127 21.51 -9.76 19.88
N LEU A 128 22.08 -10.63 20.69
CA LEU A 128 23.42 -11.22 20.51
C LEU A 128 23.40 -12.50 19.68
N ALA A 129 22.34 -13.31 19.78
CA ALA A 129 22.17 -14.52 18.98
C ALA A 129 20.70 -14.80 18.66
N ILE A 130 20.45 -15.48 17.54
CA ILE A 130 19.13 -15.97 17.10
C ILE A 130 19.26 -17.46 16.83
N ASP A 131 18.50 -18.29 17.54
CA ASP A 131 18.56 -19.77 17.46
C ASP A 131 19.99 -20.31 17.61
N GLY A 132 20.77 -19.72 18.53
CA GLY A 132 22.16 -20.10 18.81
C GLY A 132 23.20 -19.47 17.87
N GLU A 133 22.80 -18.83 16.78
CA GLU A 133 23.73 -18.18 15.85
C GLU A 133 23.97 -16.71 16.19
N SER A 134 25.24 -16.31 16.24
CA SER A 134 25.65 -14.93 16.53
C SER A 134 25.05 -13.93 15.53
N THR A 135 24.59 -12.79 16.03
CA THR A 135 24.13 -11.67 15.19
C THR A 135 25.28 -10.73 14.78
N GLN A 136 26.51 -10.99 15.22
CA GLN A 136 27.66 -10.17 14.86
C GLN A 136 27.96 -10.28 13.37
N GLY A 137 27.97 -9.14 12.67
CA GLY A 137 28.13 -9.10 11.21
C GLY A 137 26.89 -9.50 10.41
N MET A 138 25.81 -9.91 11.09
CA MET A 138 24.54 -10.23 10.45
C MET A 138 23.87 -8.96 9.92
N THR A 139 23.34 -9.01 8.69
CA THR A 139 22.56 -7.90 8.16
C THR A 139 21.20 -7.81 8.87
N LEU A 140 20.60 -6.62 8.86
CA LEU A 140 19.24 -6.45 9.39
C LEU A 140 18.24 -7.40 8.70
N MET A 141 18.42 -7.63 7.40
CA MET A 141 17.53 -8.46 6.60
C MET A 141 17.64 -9.94 6.98
N ASP A 142 18.85 -10.44 7.20
CA ASP A 142 19.08 -11.82 7.63
C ASP A 142 18.49 -12.07 9.03
N ALA A 143 18.65 -11.10 9.93
CA ALA A 143 18.03 -11.14 11.24
C ALA A 143 16.50 -11.21 11.15
N VAL A 144 15.88 -10.40 10.30
CA VAL A 144 14.43 -10.44 10.06
C VAL A 144 14.00 -11.80 9.52
N LYS A 145 14.72 -12.38 8.55
CA LYS A 145 14.42 -13.70 7.98
C LYS A 145 14.45 -14.80 9.04
N ARG A 146 15.44 -14.76 9.95
CA ARG A 146 15.59 -15.74 11.05
C ARG A 146 14.54 -15.58 12.15
N ILE A 147 14.22 -14.33 12.51
CA ILE A 147 13.22 -14.03 13.54
C ILE A 147 11.81 -14.37 13.05
N ARG A 148 11.52 -14.13 11.77
CA ARG A 148 10.29 -14.60 11.13
C ARG A 148 10.29 -16.12 10.98
N GLY A 149 9.10 -16.67 10.78
CA GLY A 149 8.93 -18.11 10.66
C GLY A 149 7.49 -18.54 10.90
N PRO A 150 7.17 -19.83 10.75
CA PRO A 150 5.81 -20.32 10.86
C PRO A 150 5.19 -20.03 12.23
N LYS A 151 3.90 -19.74 12.24
CA LYS A 151 3.12 -19.55 13.48
C LYS A 151 3.26 -20.80 14.38
N GLY A 152 3.40 -20.57 15.69
CA GLY A 152 3.55 -21.63 16.69
C GLY A 152 4.95 -22.20 16.82
N LYS A 153 5.89 -21.88 15.91
CA LYS A 153 7.28 -22.31 16.03
C LYS A 153 8.06 -21.36 16.97
N PRO A 154 8.87 -21.88 17.89
CA PRO A 154 9.70 -21.06 18.77
C PRO A 154 10.85 -20.41 18.00
N VAL A 155 11.28 -19.24 18.48
CA VAL A 155 12.60 -18.65 18.20
C VAL A 155 13.28 -18.37 19.53
N GLU A 156 14.55 -18.74 19.66
CA GLU A 156 15.37 -18.38 20.83
C GLU A 156 16.20 -17.14 20.51
N LEU A 157 16.09 -16.12 21.36
CA LEU A 157 16.93 -14.93 21.30
C LEU A 157 17.85 -14.90 22.52
N LEU A 158 19.15 -14.71 22.29
CA LEU A 158 20.08 -14.31 23.35
C LEU A 158 20.10 -12.78 23.38
N ILE A 159 19.59 -12.18 24.44
CA ILE A 159 19.48 -10.72 24.56
C ILE A 159 20.35 -10.18 25.69
N LEU A 160 20.81 -8.94 25.53
CA LEU A 160 21.47 -8.17 26.58
C LEU A 160 20.67 -6.89 26.82
N HIS A 161 20.05 -6.80 28.00
CA HIS A 161 19.37 -5.58 28.43
C HIS A 161 20.40 -4.46 28.65
N LYS A 162 19.95 -3.20 28.47
CA LYS A 162 20.80 -2.00 28.53
C LYS A 162 21.69 -1.92 29.79
N ASP A 163 21.19 -2.38 30.93
CA ASP A 163 21.84 -2.28 32.24
C ASP A 163 22.14 -3.66 32.86
N ALA A 164 22.06 -4.75 32.08
CA ALA A 164 22.35 -6.09 32.58
C ALA A 164 23.80 -6.49 32.33
N GLU A 165 24.43 -7.13 33.31
CA GLU A 165 25.80 -7.65 33.19
C GLU A 165 25.87 -8.98 32.42
N LYS A 166 24.76 -9.73 32.38
CA LYS A 166 24.70 -11.06 31.78
C LYS A 166 23.61 -11.13 30.71
N PRO A 167 23.90 -11.75 29.54
CA PRO A 167 22.88 -12.07 28.56
C PRO A 167 21.82 -13.02 29.11
N GLN A 168 20.59 -12.88 28.63
CA GLN A 168 19.47 -13.75 28.93
C GLN A 168 18.95 -14.43 27.66
N LYS A 169 18.70 -15.74 27.74
CA LYS A 169 17.98 -16.47 26.69
C LYS A 169 16.47 -16.28 26.87
N ILE A 170 15.79 -15.94 25.78
CA ILE A 170 14.33 -15.82 25.74
C ILE A 170 13.81 -16.62 24.56
N THR A 171 13.00 -17.63 24.84
CA THR A 171 12.26 -18.37 23.82
C THR A 171 10.90 -17.74 23.60
N ILE A 172 10.58 -17.39 22.36
CA ILE A 172 9.34 -16.71 22.00
C ILE A 172 8.61 -17.54 20.96
N ILE A 173 7.34 -17.82 21.21
CA ILE A 173 6.49 -18.51 20.23
C ILE A 173 6.00 -17.50 19.19
N ARG A 174 6.31 -17.75 17.91
CA ARG A 174 5.85 -16.90 16.81
C ARG A 174 4.32 -16.91 16.71
N ASP A 175 3.73 -15.76 16.45
CA ASP A 175 2.30 -15.60 16.22
C ASP A 175 2.04 -14.71 14.99
N THR A 176 0.78 -14.58 14.60
CA THR A 176 0.31 -13.65 13.58
C THR A 176 0.29 -12.23 14.13
N ILE A 177 1.14 -11.37 13.58
CA ILE A 177 1.26 -9.97 13.98
C ILE A 177 0.49 -9.10 12.97
N PRO A 178 -0.50 -8.30 13.41
CA PRO A 178 -1.22 -7.40 12.53
C PRO A 178 -0.32 -6.24 12.09
N ILE A 179 -0.45 -5.83 10.83
CA ILE A 179 0.16 -4.62 10.30
C ILE A 179 -0.94 -3.55 10.26
N HIS A 180 -0.83 -2.57 11.16
CA HIS A 180 -1.76 -1.45 11.16
C HIS A 180 -1.41 -0.46 10.06
N THR A 181 -2.38 -0.16 9.21
CA THR A 181 -2.23 0.74 8.07
C THR A 181 -2.93 2.08 8.29
N VAL A 182 -3.71 2.19 9.36
CA VAL A 182 -4.52 3.37 9.66
C VAL A 182 -4.10 4.00 10.98
N LYS A 183 -3.72 5.27 10.94
CA LYS A 183 -3.50 6.10 12.13
C LYS A 183 -4.59 7.16 12.22
N ILE A 184 -5.21 7.28 13.40
CA ILE A 184 -6.22 8.31 13.68
C ILE A 184 -5.78 9.18 14.86
N VAL A 185 -5.88 10.50 14.69
CA VAL A 185 -5.64 11.50 15.73
C VAL A 185 -6.77 12.53 15.68
N GLU A 186 -7.35 12.87 16.83
CA GLU A 186 -8.27 14.01 16.94
C GLU A 186 -7.43 15.28 17.11
N LEU A 187 -7.47 16.17 16.12
CA LEU A 187 -6.67 17.40 16.12
C LEU A 187 -7.29 18.48 17.01
N GLU A 188 -8.62 18.61 16.90
CA GLU A 188 -9.49 19.48 17.68
C GLU A 188 -10.83 18.74 17.88
N PRO A 189 -11.68 19.11 18.86
CA PRO A 189 -12.95 18.43 19.10
C PRO A 189 -13.83 18.28 17.85
N GLY A 190 -13.93 17.06 17.33
CA GLY A 190 -14.67 16.69 16.11
C GLY A 190 -13.90 16.80 14.80
N TYR A 191 -12.64 17.18 14.79
CA TYR A 191 -11.79 17.26 13.59
C TYR A 191 -10.73 16.17 13.60
N ILE A 192 -10.91 15.20 12.70
CA ILE A 192 -10.15 13.96 12.72
C ILE A 192 -9.12 13.95 11.61
N TYR A 193 -7.87 13.70 11.97
CA TYR A 193 -6.82 13.29 11.06
C TYR A 193 -6.83 11.78 10.92
N LEU A 194 -6.92 11.28 9.69
CA LEU A 194 -6.86 9.87 9.34
C LEU A 194 -5.77 9.67 8.29
N ARG A 195 -4.69 8.98 8.67
CA ARG A 195 -3.61 8.62 7.75
C ARG A 195 -3.74 7.17 7.31
N ILE A 196 -3.59 6.93 6.01
CA ILE A 196 -3.41 5.59 5.45
C ILE A 196 -1.97 5.48 4.97
N THR A 197 -1.21 4.54 5.53
CA THR A 197 0.20 4.32 5.12
C THR A 197 0.34 3.31 3.99
N ASP A 198 -0.62 2.39 3.85
CA ASP A 198 -0.63 1.32 2.84
C ASP A 198 -2.06 0.77 2.65
N PHE A 199 -2.35 0.20 1.49
CA PHE A 199 -3.62 -0.46 1.16
C PHE A 199 -3.48 -1.99 1.26
N LYS A 200 -3.58 -2.51 2.48
CA LYS A 200 -3.58 -3.95 2.78
C LYS A 200 -5.01 -4.46 3.02
N ALA A 201 -5.22 -5.77 3.00
CA ALA A 201 -6.55 -6.39 3.08
C ALA A 201 -7.41 -5.96 4.29
N THR A 202 -6.78 -5.43 5.34
CA THR A 202 -7.42 -4.96 6.58
C THR A 202 -7.76 -3.46 6.58
N THR A 203 -7.19 -2.65 5.67
CA THR A 203 -7.23 -1.17 5.74
C THR A 203 -8.64 -0.61 5.87
N SER A 204 -9.57 -1.00 4.99
CA SER A 204 -10.97 -0.51 5.04
C SER A 204 -11.67 -0.83 6.36
N LYS A 205 -11.43 -2.04 6.91
CA LYS A 205 -11.98 -2.45 8.22
C LYS A 205 -11.38 -1.66 9.37
N GLU A 206 -10.07 -1.38 9.31
CA GLU A 206 -9.39 -0.55 10.32
C GLU A 206 -9.95 0.88 10.37
N ILE A 207 -10.23 1.49 9.21
CA ILE A 207 -10.88 2.82 9.13
C ILE A 207 -12.22 2.79 9.85
N LEU A 208 -13.11 1.87 9.47
CA LEU A 208 -14.46 1.77 10.03
C LEU A 208 -14.45 1.49 11.53
N LYS A 209 -13.52 0.66 12.00
CA LYS A 209 -13.33 0.36 13.42
C LYS A 209 -12.86 1.60 14.19
N ASN A 210 -11.80 2.25 13.72
CA ASN A 210 -11.13 3.31 14.47
C ASN A 210 -11.93 4.63 14.45
N ILE A 211 -12.70 4.89 13.40
CA ILE A 211 -13.53 6.11 13.30
C ILE A 211 -14.83 6.01 14.12
N LYS A 212 -15.26 4.81 14.52
CA LYS A 212 -16.54 4.56 15.21
C LYS A 212 -16.71 5.42 16.46
N LYS A 213 -15.63 5.64 17.24
CA LYS A 213 -15.66 6.46 18.45
C LYS A 213 -15.90 7.97 18.19
N TYR A 214 -15.56 8.45 17.01
CA TYR A 214 -15.68 9.86 16.63
C TYR A 214 -16.99 10.19 15.91
N ARG A 215 -17.69 9.18 15.37
CA ARG A 215 -18.87 9.38 14.52
C ARG A 215 -19.93 10.34 15.08
N LYS A 216 -20.17 10.32 16.40
CA LYS A 216 -21.20 11.14 17.04
C LYS A 216 -20.89 12.64 17.04
N HIS A 217 -19.61 13.02 16.95
CA HIS A 217 -19.17 14.41 17.04
C HIS A 217 -18.25 14.81 15.87
N LEU A 218 -18.22 14.02 14.79
CA LEU A 218 -17.38 14.24 13.62
C LEU A 218 -17.86 15.47 12.83
N LYS A 219 -17.09 16.56 12.90
CA LYS A 219 -17.31 17.83 12.20
C LYS A 219 -16.51 17.94 10.91
N GLY A 220 -15.35 17.29 10.82
CA GLY A 220 -14.51 17.31 9.64
C GLY A 220 -13.42 16.23 9.65
N LEU A 221 -12.95 15.86 8.46
CA LEU A 221 -11.95 14.80 8.27
C LEU A 221 -10.81 15.28 7.36
N ILE A 222 -9.58 15.06 7.77
CA ILE A 222 -8.39 15.18 6.93
C ILE A 222 -7.91 13.76 6.63
N LEU A 223 -8.03 13.32 5.38
CA LEU A 223 -7.49 12.05 4.89
C LEU A 223 -6.08 12.26 4.37
N ASP A 224 -5.07 11.69 5.02
CA ASP A 224 -3.67 11.82 4.62
C ASP A 224 -3.18 10.58 3.86
N LEU A 225 -2.91 10.78 2.56
CA LEU A 225 -2.35 9.78 1.64
C LEU A 225 -0.88 10.07 1.29
N ARG A 226 -0.25 11.07 1.92
CA ARG A 226 1.15 11.42 1.64
C ARG A 226 2.08 10.26 1.97
N ASN A 227 3.03 10.02 1.08
CA ASN A 227 4.01 8.94 1.16
C ASN A 227 3.37 7.55 1.28
N ASN A 228 2.19 7.35 0.68
CA ASN A 228 1.54 6.06 0.55
C ASN A 228 1.70 5.52 -0.88
N PRO A 229 2.52 4.47 -1.09
CA PRO A 229 2.84 3.94 -2.41
C PRO A 229 1.68 3.16 -3.07
N GLY A 230 0.54 3.04 -2.38
CA GLY A 230 -0.65 2.35 -2.84
C GLY A 230 -0.83 1.00 -2.16
N GLY A 231 -1.13 -0.03 -2.95
CA GLY A 231 -1.44 -1.38 -2.46
C GLY A 231 -2.60 -2.00 -3.24
N LEU A 232 -3.46 -2.75 -2.56
CA LEU A 232 -4.55 -3.50 -3.19
C LEU A 232 -5.63 -2.58 -3.78
N LEU A 233 -5.96 -2.79 -5.06
CA LEU A 233 -7.06 -2.13 -5.77
C LEU A 233 -8.40 -2.25 -5.04
N ASP A 234 -8.74 -3.45 -4.58
CA ASP A 234 -9.97 -3.73 -3.81
C ASP A 234 -10.08 -2.83 -2.58
N GLN A 235 -8.96 -2.54 -1.93
CA GLN A 235 -8.94 -1.67 -0.75
C GLN A 235 -9.04 -0.20 -1.14
N ALA A 236 -8.46 0.23 -2.26
CA ALA A 236 -8.69 1.57 -2.80
C ALA A 236 -10.19 1.80 -3.06
N ILE A 237 -10.86 0.84 -3.70
CA ILE A 237 -12.30 0.88 -3.99
C ILE A 237 -13.10 0.97 -2.69
N LYS A 238 -12.86 0.04 -1.75
CA LYS A 238 -13.57 0.01 -0.47
C LYS A 238 -13.35 1.27 0.36
N VAL A 239 -12.14 1.82 0.35
CA VAL A 239 -11.83 3.06 1.06
C VAL A 239 -12.55 4.25 0.42
N SER A 240 -12.55 4.37 -0.90
CA SER A 240 -13.32 5.41 -1.61
C SER A 240 -14.82 5.31 -1.31
N ASP A 241 -15.36 4.09 -1.28
CA ASP A 241 -16.76 3.79 -1.01
C ASP A 241 -17.21 4.19 0.41
N ILE A 242 -16.30 4.24 1.40
CA ILE A 242 -16.59 4.77 2.74
C ILE A 242 -16.99 6.27 2.69
N PHE A 243 -16.48 7.00 1.71
CA PHE A 243 -16.64 8.46 1.61
C PHE A 243 -17.58 8.90 0.48
N LEU A 244 -18.02 7.98 -0.38
CA LEU A 244 -18.86 8.23 -1.55
C LEU A 244 -20.13 7.39 -1.48
N SER A 245 -21.31 8.02 -1.57
CA SER A 245 -22.58 7.29 -1.57
C SER A 245 -23.03 6.84 -2.97
N LYS A 246 -22.42 7.37 -4.04
CA LYS A 246 -22.72 7.07 -5.45
C LYS A 246 -21.57 7.55 -6.35
N GLY A 247 -21.63 7.16 -7.63
CA GLY A 247 -20.70 7.62 -8.66
C GLY A 247 -19.62 6.59 -8.99
N LEU A 248 -18.90 6.81 -10.09
CA LEU A 248 -17.76 6.00 -10.49
C LEU A 248 -16.58 6.31 -9.56
N ILE A 249 -15.91 5.27 -9.06
CA ILE A 249 -14.67 5.39 -8.28
C ILE A 249 -13.48 5.31 -9.23
N VAL A 250 -13.42 4.23 -10.01
CA VAL A 250 -12.34 3.94 -10.95
C VAL A 250 -12.87 3.00 -12.02
N TYR A 251 -12.27 3.06 -13.21
CA TYR A 251 -12.41 1.97 -14.17
C TYR A 251 -11.04 1.51 -14.67
N THR A 252 -10.97 0.24 -15.05
CA THR A 252 -9.79 -0.36 -15.67
C THR A 252 -10.06 -0.62 -17.14
N GLN A 253 -9.07 -0.39 -18.00
CA GLN A 253 -9.13 -0.72 -19.42
C GLN A 253 -7.91 -1.58 -19.78
N GLY A 254 -8.16 -2.83 -20.14
CA GLY A 254 -7.14 -3.72 -20.70
C GLY A 254 -6.99 -3.55 -22.20
N ARG A 255 -6.18 -4.44 -22.81
CA ARG A 255 -5.87 -4.43 -24.25
C ARG A 255 -7.13 -4.44 -25.12
N ASP A 256 -8.10 -5.28 -24.79
CA ASP A 256 -9.35 -5.36 -25.53
C ASP A 256 -10.41 -4.43 -24.92
N LYS A 257 -11.18 -3.72 -25.76
CA LYS A 257 -12.22 -2.79 -25.28
C LYS A 257 -13.26 -3.47 -24.38
N THR A 258 -13.50 -4.77 -24.58
CA THR A 258 -14.41 -5.60 -23.79
C THR A 258 -13.91 -5.90 -22.38
N THR A 259 -12.63 -5.66 -22.07
CA THR A 259 -12.04 -5.89 -20.74
C THR A 259 -12.23 -4.71 -19.78
N ARG A 260 -13.10 -3.74 -20.14
CA ARG A 260 -13.42 -2.61 -19.27
C ARG A 260 -14.16 -3.08 -18.02
N SER A 261 -13.62 -2.76 -16.85
CA SER A 261 -14.29 -3.00 -15.56
C SER A 261 -14.51 -1.69 -14.85
N GLU A 262 -15.75 -1.43 -14.42
CA GLU A 262 -16.13 -0.21 -13.70
C GLU A 262 -16.46 -0.52 -12.24
N TYR A 263 -15.94 0.29 -11.34
CA TYR A 263 -16.18 0.17 -9.91
C TYR A 263 -16.88 1.41 -9.42
N LYS A 264 -18.13 1.26 -8.96
CA LYS A 264 -19.02 2.36 -8.54
C LYS A 264 -19.27 2.30 -7.05
N ALA A 265 -19.35 3.47 -6.44
CA ALA A 265 -19.70 3.62 -5.04
C ALA A 265 -21.18 3.28 -4.80
N LYS A 266 -21.47 2.78 -3.59
CA LYS A 266 -22.79 2.34 -3.14
C LYS A 266 -23.09 2.96 -1.78
N LYS A 267 -24.29 3.52 -1.66
CA LYS A 267 -24.79 4.12 -0.41
C LYS A 267 -24.82 3.08 0.71
N GLN A 268 -24.19 3.37 1.84
CA GLN A 268 -24.15 2.49 3.01
C GLN A 268 -24.52 3.24 4.29
N LYS A 269 -24.91 2.48 5.33
CA LYS A 269 -25.14 3.05 6.68
C LYS A 269 -23.85 3.58 7.32
N THR A 270 -22.70 3.15 6.81
CA THR A 270 -21.37 3.48 7.31
C THR A 270 -20.74 4.68 6.62
N ASP A 271 -21.41 5.30 5.65
CA ASP A 271 -20.89 6.44 4.90
C ASP A 271 -20.44 7.58 5.84
N ILE A 272 -19.31 8.20 5.51
CA ILE A 272 -18.77 9.34 6.23
C ILE A 272 -18.87 10.58 5.35
N LEU A 273 -19.86 11.42 5.64
CA LEU A 273 -20.25 12.55 4.79
C LEU A 273 -19.93 13.94 5.37
N CYS A 274 -19.12 14.00 6.44
CA CYS A 274 -18.64 15.28 6.98
C CYS A 274 -17.76 16.02 5.95
N PRO A 275 -17.58 17.34 6.07
CA PRO A 275 -16.54 18.08 5.34
C PRO A 275 -15.20 17.34 5.35
N MET A 276 -14.51 17.29 4.20
CA MET A 276 -13.25 16.56 4.12
C MET A 276 -12.22 17.20 3.19
N VAL A 277 -10.96 17.02 3.54
CA VAL A 277 -9.77 17.37 2.74
C VAL A 277 -8.90 16.12 2.59
N VAL A 278 -8.24 15.97 1.45
CA VAL A 278 -7.25 14.91 1.21
C VAL A 278 -5.86 15.54 1.08
N LEU A 279 -4.88 15.04 1.84
CA LEU A 279 -3.48 15.42 1.69
C LEU A 279 -2.76 14.44 0.76
N VAL A 280 -2.05 14.97 -0.23
CA VAL A 280 -1.30 14.20 -1.24
C VAL A 280 0.09 14.79 -1.49
N ASN A 281 1.00 13.96 -1.99
CA ASN A 281 2.33 14.37 -2.45
C ASN A 281 2.90 13.38 -3.48
N ALA A 282 4.13 13.62 -3.95
CA ALA A 282 4.83 12.77 -4.92
C ALA A 282 5.02 11.31 -4.48
N GLY A 283 4.94 11.01 -3.18
CA GLY A 283 4.96 9.63 -2.65
C GLY A 283 3.59 8.94 -2.62
N SER A 284 2.52 9.63 -3.03
CA SER A 284 1.18 9.09 -3.16
C SER A 284 1.06 8.40 -4.52
N ALA A 285 0.87 7.09 -4.56
CA ALA A 285 0.88 6.33 -5.82
C ALA A 285 -0.25 5.29 -5.89
N SER A 286 -0.64 4.90 -7.11
CA SER A 286 -1.49 3.75 -7.40
C SER A 286 -2.83 3.79 -6.64
N ALA A 287 -3.08 2.88 -5.69
CA ALA A 287 -4.29 2.88 -4.87
C ALA A 287 -4.58 4.24 -4.19
N SER A 288 -3.55 4.97 -3.75
CA SER A 288 -3.70 6.32 -3.21
C SER A 288 -4.25 7.30 -4.25
N GLU A 289 -3.80 7.19 -5.50
CA GLU A 289 -4.22 8.04 -6.62
C GLU A 289 -5.64 7.71 -7.06
N ILE A 290 -6.05 6.43 -6.96
CA ILE A 290 -7.44 6.02 -7.17
C ILE A 290 -8.36 6.69 -6.15
N VAL A 291 -8.00 6.67 -4.86
CA VAL A 291 -8.80 7.31 -3.81
C VAL A 291 -8.83 8.82 -4.00
N ALA A 292 -7.68 9.45 -4.22
CA ALA A 292 -7.56 10.89 -4.44
C ALA A 292 -8.37 11.34 -5.67
N GLY A 293 -8.20 10.65 -6.81
CA GLY A 293 -8.92 10.95 -8.05
C GLY A 293 -10.42 10.72 -7.94
N ALA A 294 -10.87 9.63 -7.31
CA ALA A 294 -12.28 9.38 -7.09
C ALA A 294 -12.94 10.48 -6.24
N LEU A 295 -12.29 10.87 -5.14
CA LEU A 295 -12.82 11.91 -4.24
C LEU A 295 -12.79 13.29 -4.87
N LYS A 296 -11.77 13.61 -5.66
CA LYS A 296 -11.66 14.86 -6.43
C LYS A 296 -12.74 14.95 -7.50
N ASP A 297 -12.82 13.96 -8.39
CA ASP A 297 -13.71 14.00 -9.55
C ASP A 297 -15.19 13.94 -9.16
N GLN A 298 -15.50 13.26 -8.04
CA GLN A 298 -16.85 13.26 -7.45
C GLN A 298 -17.16 14.53 -6.64
N LYS A 299 -16.27 15.53 -6.63
CA LYS A 299 -16.38 16.78 -5.85
C LYS A 299 -16.63 16.52 -4.36
N ARG A 300 -16.09 15.42 -3.85
CA ARG A 300 -16.30 14.96 -2.47
C ARG A 300 -15.31 15.61 -1.51
N ALA A 301 -14.08 15.85 -1.96
CA ALA A 301 -13.00 16.42 -1.16
C ALA A 301 -12.21 17.45 -1.95
N LEU A 302 -11.57 18.39 -1.25
CA LEU A 302 -10.47 19.18 -1.80
C LEU A 302 -9.15 18.45 -1.57
N LEU A 303 -8.31 18.39 -2.58
CA LEU A 303 -6.95 17.86 -2.49
C LEU A 303 -5.98 19.00 -2.20
N ILE A 304 -5.15 18.83 -1.18
CA ILE A 304 -4.12 19.79 -0.77
C ILE A 304 -2.76 19.11 -0.74
N GLY A 305 -1.72 19.80 -1.19
CA GLY A 305 -0.35 19.34 -1.09
C GLY A 305 0.37 19.45 -2.42
N GLU A 306 0.96 18.35 -2.88
CA GLU A 306 1.77 18.31 -4.09
C GLU A 306 1.27 17.22 -5.04
N LYS A 307 1.60 17.36 -6.33
CA LYS A 307 1.29 16.38 -7.37
C LYS A 307 1.69 14.95 -6.99
N THR A 308 0.83 13.98 -7.32
CA THR A 308 1.08 12.56 -7.03
C THR A 308 2.02 11.87 -8.02
N PHE A 309 2.40 10.62 -7.75
CA PHE A 309 3.46 9.90 -8.46
C PHE A 309 3.17 9.60 -9.95
N GLY A 310 1.93 9.24 -10.30
CA GLY A 310 1.53 8.90 -11.65
C GLY A 310 1.60 7.40 -12.01
N LYS A 311 1.30 6.50 -11.07
CA LYS A 311 1.21 5.06 -11.36
C LYS A 311 -0.23 4.64 -11.61
N GLY A 312 -0.60 4.59 -12.89
CA GLY A 312 -1.92 4.21 -13.38
C GLY A 312 -2.01 2.81 -13.99
N SER A 313 -1.09 1.89 -13.70
CA SER A 313 -1.09 0.53 -14.27
C SER A 313 -1.64 -0.54 -13.31
N VAL A 314 -2.34 -1.53 -13.88
CA VAL A 314 -2.91 -2.68 -13.16
C VAL A 314 -2.02 -3.89 -13.37
N GLN A 315 -1.44 -4.40 -12.28
CA GLN A 315 -0.71 -5.66 -12.31
C GLN A 315 -1.60 -6.81 -11.83
N THR A 316 -1.52 -7.94 -12.52
CA THR A 316 -2.09 -9.23 -12.07
C THR A 316 -0.97 -10.20 -11.77
N ILE A 317 -1.15 -10.99 -10.71
CA ILE A 317 -0.26 -12.09 -10.35
C ILE A 317 -0.83 -13.36 -10.97
N ILE A 318 -0.10 -13.96 -11.89
CA ILE A 318 -0.49 -15.18 -12.59
C ILE A 318 0.42 -16.30 -12.09
N PRO A 319 -0.10 -17.24 -11.28
CA PRO A 319 0.69 -18.38 -10.79
C PRO A 319 1.16 -19.26 -11.94
N LEU A 320 2.36 -19.83 -11.78
CA LEU A 320 2.94 -20.82 -12.66
C LEU A 320 2.94 -22.20 -11.98
N SER A 321 3.08 -23.26 -12.79
CA SER A 321 3.01 -24.65 -12.32
C SER A 321 4.11 -25.06 -11.33
N ASP A 322 5.24 -24.35 -11.35
CA ASP A 322 6.38 -24.57 -10.45
C ASP A 322 6.23 -23.84 -9.08
N GLY A 323 5.07 -23.21 -8.84
CA GLY A 323 4.79 -22.43 -7.63
C GLY A 323 5.31 -20.99 -7.68
N SER A 324 5.98 -20.59 -8.77
CA SER A 324 6.33 -19.19 -9.02
C SER A 324 5.13 -18.42 -9.59
N ALA A 325 5.31 -17.14 -9.91
CA ALA A 325 4.30 -16.34 -10.59
C ALA A 325 4.92 -15.30 -11.52
N ILE A 326 4.14 -14.84 -12.49
CA ILE A 326 4.43 -13.58 -13.19
C ILE A 326 3.53 -12.48 -12.65
N LYS A 327 4.11 -11.33 -12.34
CA LYS A 327 3.38 -10.08 -12.15
C LYS A 327 3.37 -9.38 -13.49
N LEU A 328 2.19 -9.19 -14.08
CA LEU A 328 2.05 -8.68 -15.43
C LEU A 328 1.12 -7.48 -15.47
N THR A 329 1.53 -6.41 -16.14
CA THR A 329 0.65 -5.27 -16.41
C THR A 329 -0.38 -5.65 -17.47
N ILE A 330 -1.66 -5.69 -17.10
CA ILE A 330 -2.75 -6.13 -18.00
C ILE A 330 -3.73 -5.02 -18.38
N ALA A 331 -3.74 -3.91 -17.64
CA ALA A 331 -4.66 -2.81 -17.83
C ALA A 331 -4.11 -1.49 -17.28
N LEU A 332 -4.78 -0.40 -17.62
CA LEU A 332 -4.58 0.93 -17.02
C LEU A 332 -5.81 1.36 -16.22
N TYR A 333 -5.59 2.10 -15.14
CA TYR A 333 -6.61 2.78 -14.35
C TYR A 333 -6.92 4.15 -14.92
N TYR A 334 -8.20 4.50 -14.82
CA TYR A 334 -8.71 5.80 -15.21
C TYR A 334 -9.61 6.36 -14.11
N THR A 335 -9.48 7.66 -13.90
CA THR A 335 -10.32 8.44 -13.00
C THR A 335 -11.74 8.58 -13.54
N PRO A 336 -12.73 8.98 -12.72
CA PRO A 336 -14.10 9.18 -13.18
C PRO A 336 -14.25 10.18 -14.34
N SER A 337 -13.37 11.17 -14.44
CA SER A 337 -13.31 12.12 -15.55
C SER A 337 -12.73 11.55 -16.86
N GLY A 338 -12.31 10.29 -16.87
CA GLY A 338 -11.74 9.62 -18.05
C GLY A 338 -10.23 9.86 -18.25
N ARG A 339 -9.57 10.53 -17.30
CA ARG A 339 -8.13 10.79 -17.37
C ARG A 339 -7.32 9.58 -16.90
N SER A 340 -6.35 9.16 -17.71
CA SER A 340 -5.33 8.19 -17.30
C SER A 340 -4.38 8.84 -16.28
N ILE A 341 -4.11 8.12 -15.19
CA ILE A 341 -3.19 8.58 -14.14
C ILE A 341 -1.73 8.26 -14.53
N GLN A 342 -1.53 7.32 -15.45
CA GLN A 342 -0.20 6.80 -15.81
C GLN A 342 0.70 7.92 -16.36
N ALA A 343 1.88 8.06 -15.76
CA ALA A 343 2.89 9.08 -16.04
C ALA A 343 2.44 10.55 -15.87
N TYR A 344 1.23 10.78 -15.36
CA TYR A 344 0.70 12.13 -15.14
C TYR A 344 0.39 12.42 -13.68
N GLY A 345 -0.13 11.46 -12.92
CA GLY A 345 -0.57 11.69 -11.54
C GLY A 345 -1.86 12.51 -11.41
N ILE A 346 -2.18 12.88 -10.18
CA ILE A 346 -3.33 13.68 -9.76
C ILE A 346 -2.79 15.01 -9.22
N GLU A 347 -3.24 16.10 -9.82
CA GLU A 347 -2.92 17.46 -9.35
C GLU A 347 -3.76 17.78 -8.10
N PRO A 348 -3.19 18.44 -7.07
CA PRO A 348 -3.98 18.96 -5.96
C PRO A 348 -4.91 20.09 -6.44
N ASP A 349 -5.97 20.36 -5.70
CA ASP A 349 -6.81 21.55 -5.91
C ASP A 349 -6.15 22.81 -5.34
N LEU A 350 -5.36 22.65 -4.27
CA LEU A 350 -4.54 23.69 -3.67
C LEU A 350 -3.11 23.17 -3.51
N GLU A 351 -2.23 23.64 -4.40
CA GLU A 351 -0.81 23.29 -4.33
C GLU A 351 -0.14 24.05 -3.17
N ILE A 352 0.38 23.28 -2.21
CA ILE A 352 1.10 23.80 -1.04
C ILE A 352 2.34 22.92 -0.85
N PRO A 353 3.55 23.43 -1.14
CA PRO A 353 4.78 22.71 -0.86
C PRO A 353 4.92 22.38 0.63
N PHE A 354 5.44 21.21 0.95
CA PHE A 354 5.77 20.88 2.33
C PHE A 354 6.94 21.75 2.82
N GLN A 355 6.70 22.49 3.91
CA GLN A 355 7.72 23.28 4.57
C GLN A 355 7.87 22.78 6.00
N PRO A 356 8.94 22.03 6.32
CA PRO A 356 9.22 21.71 7.71
C PRO A 356 9.50 23.03 8.43
N ILE A 357 8.70 23.34 9.45
CA ILE A 357 8.98 24.50 10.30
C ILE A 357 10.40 24.31 10.87
N PRO A 358 11.30 25.30 10.76
CA PRO A 358 12.65 25.20 11.29
C PRO A 358 12.59 24.73 12.74
N LYS A 359 13.52 23.87 13.17
CA LYS A 359 13.68 23.48 14.57
C LYS A 359 13.52 24.74 15.42
N GLU A 360 12.63 24.68 16.43
CA GLU A 360 12.47 25.77 17.41
C GLU A 360 13.86 26.33 17.73
N LYS A 361 14.03 27.65 17.57
CA LYS A 361 15.15 28.36 18.19
C LYS A 361 15.24 27.86 19.63
N GLU A 362 16.47 27.60 20.08
CA GLU A 362 16.83 27.11 21.41
C GLU A 362 15.85 27.58 22.48
N HIS A 363 15.48 26.67 23.39
CA HIS A 363 14.70 26.99 24.59
C HIS A 363 15.20 28.30 25.21
N VAL A 364 14.48 29.39 24.97
CA VAL A 364 14.69 30.63 25.72
C VAL A 364 14.17 30.31 27.12
N LEU A 365 15.09 30.13 28.07
CA LEU A 365 14.76 29.99 29.48
C LEU A 365 13.86 31.17 29.89
N ARG A 366 12.67 30.87 30.39
CA ARG A 366 11.76 31.86 30.95
C ARG A 366 11.76 31.72 32.47
N GLU A 367 11.27 32.75 33.16
CA GLU A 367 11.12 32.77 34.62
C GLU A 367 10.53 31.45 35.14
N LYS A 368 9.44 30.96 34.54
CA LYS A 368 8.77 29.70 34.89
C LYS A 368 9.63 28.42 34.81
N ASP A 369 10.78 28.46 34.16
CA ASP A 369 11.67 27.33 33.94
C ASP A 369 12.84 27.32 34.97
N LEU A 370 12.94 28.35 35.83
CA LEU A 370 13.91 28.47 36.93
C LEU A 370 13.44 27.72 38.18
N SER A 371 14.37 27.14 38.95
CA SER A 371 14.09 26.28 40.11
C SER A 371 13.45 26.98 41.32
N LYS A 372 13.33 28.32 41.30
CA LYS A 372 12.78 29.14 42.39
C LYS A 372 11.87 30.27 41.90
N HIS A 373 11.29 30.12 40.72
CA HIS A 373 10.41 31.14 40.17
C HIS A 373 9.14 31.31 41.01
N LEU A 374 8.60 32.52 41.04
CA LEU A 374 7.36 32.82 41.72
C LEU A 374 6.17 32.29 40.90
N ASP A 375 5.29 31.52 41.54
CA ASP A 375 4.05 31.05 40.91
C ASP A 375 3.08 32.22 40.69
N ASN A 376 2.43 32.24 39.52
CA ASN A 376 1.37 33.21 39.25
C ASN A 376 0.10 32.82 40.04
N PRO A 377 -0.42 33.69 40.93
CA PRO A 377 -1.60 33.40 41.75
C PRO A 377 -2.91 33.21 40.95
N GLU A 378 -2.96 33.59 39.67
CA GLU A 378 -4.14 33.38 38.81
C GLU A 378 -4.16 32.04 38.05
N LYS A 379 -3.18 31.15 38.27
CA LYS A 379 -3.00 29.93 37.48
C LYS A 379 -3.90 28.76 37.90
N ASN A 380 -5.14 29.03 38.27
CA ASN A 380 -6.16 28.01 38.54
C ASN A 380 -7.23 28.02 37.45
N LYS A 381 -6.90 27.43 36.29
CA LYS A 381 -7.80 26.81 35.29
C LYS A 381 -7.02 26.36 34.05
N HIS A 382 -6.08 25.42 34.19
CA HIS A 382 -5.52 24.74 33.01
C HIS A 382 -5.79 23.25 33.10
N SER A 383 -6.59 22.79 32.13
CA SER A 383 -7.03 21.42 31.98
C SER A 383 -5.83 20.47 31.91
N LYS A 384 -5.97 19.27 32.48
CA LYS A 384 -5.02 18.18 32.26
C LYS A 384 -4.89 17.94 30.75
N ILE A 385 -3.80 18.42 30.15
CA ILE A 385 -3.48 18.18 28.74
C ILE A 385 -3.23 16.68 28.58
N THR A 386 -4.12 15.99 27.86
CA THR A 386 -3.98 14.54 27.61
C THR A 386 -2.83 14.28 26.62
N LYS A 387 -2.33 13.03 26.61
CA LYS A 387 -1.28 12.60 25.66
C LYS A 387 -1.69 12.83 24.20
N GLU A 388 -2.96 12.62 23.87
CA GLU A 388 -3.53 12.85 22.53
C GLU A 388 -3.49 14.34 22.15
N THR A 389 -3.81 15.26 23.07
CA THR A 389 -3.72 16.70 22.82
C THR A 389 -2.28 17.16 22.56
N LYS A 390 -1.29 16.58 23.26
CA LYS A 390 0.13 16.87 22.99
C LYS A 390 0.58 16.38 21.63
N GLU A 391 0.11 15.21 21.18
CA GLU A 391 0.42 14.67 19.86
C GLU A 391 -0.17 15.54 18.75
N ALA A 392 -1.44 15.92 18.86
CA ALA A 392 -2.12 16.80 17.91
C ALA A 392 -1.39 18.15 17.75
N GLN A 393 -1.06 18.80 18.87
CA GLN A 393 -0.31 20.07 18.86
C GLN A 393 1.05 19.94 18.17
N LYS A 394 1.79 18.86 18.48
CA LYS A 394 3.09 18.58 17.86
C LYS A 394 2.99 18.32 16.36
N MET A 395 1.91 17.68 15.90
CA MET A 395 1.68 17.46 14.48
C MET A 395 1.42 18.79 13.76
N LEU A 396 0.49 19.60 14.29
CA LEU A 396 0.13 20.90 13.73
C LEU A 396 1.29 21.91 13.75
N SER A 397 2.19 21.81 14.73
CA SER A 397 3.36 22.68 14.85
C SER A 397 4.51 22.32 13.91
N LYS A 398 4.44 21.20 13.18
CA LYS A 398 5.50 20.72 12.29
C LYS A 398 5.08 20.57 10.84
N ASP A 399 3.79 20.64 10.58
CA ASP A 399 3.20 20.30 9.29
C ASP A 399 2.29 21.44 8.81
N ASN A 400 2.83 22.28 7.95
CA ASN A 400 2.13 23.41 7.36
C ASN A 400 0.91 22.97 6.54
N GLN A 401 1.05 21.91 5.74
CA GLN A 401 -0.03 21.35 4.92
C GLN A 401 -1.19 20.85 5.81
N LEU A 402 -0.88 20.14 6.90
CA LEU A 402 -1.90 19.67 7.85
C LEU A 402 -2.62 20.82 8.55
N LYS A 403 -1.88 21.85 8.98
CA LYS A 403 -2.46 23.04 9.60
C LYS A 403 -3.43 23.75 8.65
N ILE A 404 -3.03 23.92 7.39
CA ILE A 404 -3.89 24.54 6.37
C ILE A 404 -5.11 23.67 6.08
N ALA A 405 -4.93 22.35 5.93
CA ALA A 405 -6.04 21.42 5.72
C ALA A 405 -7.07 21.45 6.87
N LEU A 406 -6.61 21.57 8.12
CA LEU A 406 -7.49 21.74 9.28
C LEU A 406 -8.30 23.04 9.18
N GLU A 407 -7.68 24.16 8.85
CA GLU A 407 -8.39 25.43 8.70
C GLU A 407 -9.38 25.40 7.53
N VAL A 408 -9.00 24.81 6.40
CA VAL A 408 -9.88 24.65 5.23
C VAL A 408 -11.11 23.81 5.58
N VAL A 409 -10.93 22.64 6.20
CA VAL A 409 -12.06 21.75 6.53
C VAL A 409 -13.01 22.39 7.57
N LYS A 410 -12.48 23.21 8.49
CA LYS A 410 -13.27 24.00 9.45
C LYS A 410 -14.15 25.04 8.78
N LYS A 411 -13.68 25.66 7.70
CA LYS A 411 -14.40 26.73 6.98
C LYS A 411 -15.32 26.22 5.87
N MET A 412 -15.16 24.98 5.41
CA MET A 412 -16.01 24.38 4.36
C MET A 412 -17.53 24.52 4.58
N PRO A 413 -18.10 24.27 5.78
CA PRO A 413 -19.54 24.47 6.01
C PRO A 413 -20.01 25.90 5.76
N LEU A 414 -19.17 26.90 6.07
CA LEU A 414 -19.47 28.30 5.82
C LEU A 414 -19.40 28.61 4.32
N LEU A 415 -18.36 28.13 3.63
CA LEU A 415 -18.20 28.32 2.18
C LEU A 415 -19.36 27.72 1.38
N LYS A 416 -19.87 26.55 1.79
CA LYS A 416 -21.05 25.95 1.16
C LYS A 416 -22.29 26.83 1.29
N LYS A 417 -22.49 27.49 2.44
CA LYS A 417 -23.63 28.41 2.64
C LYS A 417 -23.55 29.63 1.72
N LEU A 418 -22.35 30.12 1.42
CA LEU A 418 -22.16 31.25 0.51
C LEU A 418 -22.55 30.89 -0.93
N ASN A 419 -22.22 29.67 -1.40
CA ASN A 419 -22.60 29.23 -2.74
C ASN A 419 -24.11 29.00 -2.92
N TYR A 420 -24.86 28.74 -1.84
CA TYR A 420 -26.33 28.66 -1.89
C TYR A 420 -27.02 30.04 -1.80
N ALA A 421 -26.28 31.12 -1.56
CA ALA A 421 -26.82 32.48 -1.56
C ALA A 421 -26.60 33.22 -2.90
N SER A 422 -26.02 32.53 -3.89
CA SER A 422 -25.71 33.02 -5.24
C SER A 422 -26.49 32.32 -6.36
N GLU A 423 -27.42 31.43 -6.01
CA GLU A 423 -28.51 30.93 -6.86
C GLU A 423 -29.83 31.51 -6.33
#